data_AF-A0A839PW81-F1
#
_entry.id   AF-A0A839PW81-F1
#
_cell.length_a   1.000
_cell.length_b   1.000
_cell.length_c   1.000
_cell.angle_alpha   90.00
_cell.angle_beta   90.00
_cell.angle_gamma   90.00
#
_symmetry.space_group_name_H-M   'P 1'
#
loop_
_entity.id
_entity.type
_entity.pdbx_description
1 polymer ?
#
loop_
_entity_poly.entity_id
_entity_poly.type
_entity_poly.pdbx_seq_one_letter_code
_entity_poly.pdbx_strand_id
1 'polypeptide(L)' 'MDTDQLVERIRIARDNALEAEKQERQRLADADTTDRQQAASVRLATRQAVREALDDVLDETSPEPEKAQPSDG' A
#
# COMPACT_ATOMS: atom_id res chain seq x y z
N MET A 1 16.03 -22.68 -6.36
CA MET A 1 15.79 -21.44 -5.58
C MET A 1 15.48 -21.89 -4.18
N ASP A 2 16.14 -21.31 -3.19
CA ASP A 2 15.92 -21.69 -1.79
C ASP A 2 14.60 -21.10 -1.29
N THR A 3 13.90 -21.80 -0.41
CA THR A 3 12.62 -21.33 0.17
C THR A 3 12.81 -20.00 0.87
N ASP A 4 13.95 -19.82 1.56
CA ASP A 4 14.29 -18.57 2.25
C ASP A 4 14.43 -17.39 1.26
N GLN A 5 15.00 -17.63 0.08
CA GLN A 5 15.11 -16.60 -0.96
C GLN A 5 13.76 -16.25 -1.58
N LEU A 6 12.83 -17.20 -1.62
CA LEU A 6 11.47 -16.94 -2.10
C LEU A 6 10.71 -16.07 -1.10
N VAL A 7 10.73 -16.44 0.18
CA VAL A 7 10.10 -15.67 1.26
C VAL A 7 10.64 -14.24 1.30
N GLU A 8 11.96 -14.08 1.19
CA GLU A 8 12.57 -12.75 1.17
C GLU A 8 12.09 -11.90 -0.02
N ARG A 9 11.96 -12.50 -1.21
CA ARG A 9 11.43 -11.78 -2.38
C ARG A 9 9.96 -11.40 -2.23
N ILE A 10 9.18 -12.19 -1.51
CA ILE A 10 7.77 -11.87 -1.21
C ILE A 10 7.72 -10.70 -0.22
N ARG A 11 8.58 -10.67 0.81
CA ARG A 11 8.71 -9.51 1.72
C ARG A 11 9.06 -8.23 0.97
N ILE A 12 10.05 -8.30 0.08
CA ILE A 12 10.41 -7.15 -0.78
C ILE A 12 9.22 -6.69 -1.63
N ALA A 13 8.44 -7.63 -2.18
CA ALA A 13 7.24 -7.29 -2.95
C ALA A 13 6.17 -6.60 -2.08
N ARG A 14 5.98 -7.06 -0.84
CA ARG A 14 5.06 -6.45 0.12
C ARG A 14 5.48 -5.03 0.47
N ASP A 15 6.75 -4.83 0.78
CA ASP A 15 7.28 -3.52 1.16
C ASP A 15 7.16 -2.53 0.00
N ASN A 16 7.39 -3.00 -1.24
CA ASN A 16 7.14 -2.20 -2.44
C ASN A 16 5.65 -1.85 -2.62
N ALA A 17 4.73 -2.77 -2.29
CA ALA A 17 3.29 -2.50 -2.31
C ALA A 17 2.90 -1.44 -1.27
N LEU A 18 3.50 -1.50 -0.07
CA LEU A 18 3.32 -0.53 1.00
C LEU A 18 3.83 0.87 0.61
N GLU A 19 5.01 0.97 0.00
CA GLU A 19 5.53 2.25 -0.50
C GLU A 19 4.68 2.82 -1.64
N ALA A 20 4.17 1.97 -2.53
CA ALA A 20 3.23 2.40 -3.56
C ALA A 20 1.90 2.87 -2.95
N GLU A 21 1.42 2.22 -1.88
CA GLU A 21 0.23 2.65 -1.14
C GLU A 21 0.38 4.08 -0.61
N LYS A 22 1.52 4.39 0.04
CA LYS A 22 1.83 5.74 0.54
C LYS A 22 1.79 6.78 -0.58
N GLN A 23 2.32 6.45 -1.76
CA GLN A 23 2.28 7.35 -2.92
C GLN A 23 0.84 7.60 -3.41
N GLU A 24 -0.03 6.59 -3.43
CA GLU A 24 -1.43 6.79 -3.84
C GLU A 24 -2.21 7.62 -2.81
N ARG A 25 -1.91 7.48 -1.51
CA ARG A 25 -2.46 8.36 -0.46
C ARG A 25 -2.02 9.81 -0.67
N GLN A 26 -0.76 10.05 -1.00
CA GLN A 26 -0.29 11.38 -1.32
C GLN A 26 -1.01 11.94 -2.56
N ARG A 27 -1.17 11.14 -3.62
CA ARG A 27 -1.94 11.57 -4.82
C ARG A 27 -3.42 11.84 -4.52
N LEU A 28 -4.01 11.16 -3.54
CA LEU A 28 -5.36 11.47 -3.06
C LEU A 28 -5.42 12.81 -2.35
N ALA A 29 -4.44 13.09 -1.49
CA ALA A 29 -4.33 14.36 -0.78
C ALA A 29 -4.09 15.53 -1.76
N ASP A 30 -3.31 15.30 -2.82
CA ASP A 30 -2.97 16.30 -3.83
C ASP A 30 -4.00 16.40 -4.97
N ALA A 31 -5.05 15.57 -4.97
CA ALA A 31 -6.03 15.55 -6.05
C ALA A 31 -6.89 16.82 -6.07
N ASP A 32 -6.80 17.58 -7.14
CA ASP A 32 -7.53 18.82 -7.41
C ASP A 32 -8.82 18.62 -8.24
N THR A 33 -9.04 17.41 -8.76
CA THR A 33 -10.25 17.05 -9.51
C THR A 33 -10.83 15.72 -9.05
N THR A 34 -12.14 15.56 -9.22
CA THR A 34 -12.86 14.32 -8.90
C THR A 34 -12.29 13.12 -9.65
N ASP A 35 -11.94 13.26 -10.93
CA ASP A 35 -11.37 12.18 -11.73
C ASP A 35 -10.01 11.72 -11.17
N ARG A 36 -9.17 12.67 -10.76
CA ARG A 36 -7.86 12.36 -10.14
C ARG A 36 -8.03 11.67 -8.79
N GLN A 37 -8.99 12.14 -7.98
CA GLN A 37 -9.32 11.53 -6.70
C GLN A 37 -9.84 10.09 -6.87
N GLN A 38 -10.74 9.85 -7.82
CA GLN A 38 -11.27 8.52 -8.11
C GLN A 38 -10.17 7.58 -8.61
N ALA A 39 -9.35 8.02 -9.56
CA ALA A 39 -8.23 7.22 -10.05
C ALA A 39 -7.23 6.86 -8.94
N ALA A 40 -6.89 7.82 -8.07
CA ALA A 40 -6.01 7.58 -6.94
C ALA A 40 -6.65 6.65 -5.89
N SER A 41 -7.98 6.74 -5.68
CA SER A 41 -8.72 5.85 -4.76
C SER A 41 -8.68 4.39 -5.24
N VAL A 42 -8.92 4.16 -6.53
CA VAL A 42 -8.87 2.81 -7.12
C VAL A 42 -7.46 2.22 -7.03
N ARG A 43 -6.44 3.04 -7.34
CA ARG A 43 -5.05 2.60 -7.20
C ARG A 43 -4.70 2.28 -5.75
N LEU A 44 -5.13 3.13 -4.80
CA LEU A 44 -4.92 2.89 -3.38
C LEU A 44 -5.51 1.54 -2.94
N ALA A 45 -6.79 1.30 -3.23
CA ALA A 45 -7.46 0.04 -2.89
C ALA A 45 -6.75 -1.17 -3.52
N THR A 46 -6.27 -1.03 -4.75
CA THR A 46 -5.52 -2.10 -5.43
C THR A 46 -4.19 -2.39 -4.73
N ARG A 47 -3.45 -1.36 -4.27
CA ARG A 47 -2.19 -1.55 -3.54
C ARG A 47 -2.42 -2.21 -2.19
N GLN A 48 -3.49 -1.82 -1.50
CA GLN A 48 -3.90 -2.42 -0.23
C GLN A 48 -4.21 -3.91 -0.39
N ALA A 49 -5.03 -4.28 -1.38
CA ALA A 49 -5.36 -5.67 -1.66
C ALA A 49 -4.14 -6.53 -2.00
N VAL A 50 -3.17 -5.98 -2.76
CA VAL A 50 -1.92 -6.69 -3.06
C VAL A 50 -1.07 -6.89 -1.80
N ARG A 51 -0.92 -5.84 -0.98
CA ARG A 51 -0.18 -5.92 0.29
C ARG A 51 -0.81 -6.98 1.21
N GLU A 52 -2.13 -6.97 1.36
CA GLU A 52 -2.88 -7.92 2.19
C GLU A 52 -2.71 -9.36 1.67
N ALA A 53 -2.81 -9.58 0.37
CA ALA A 53 -2.56 -10.91 -0.20
C ALA A 53 -1.13 -11.40 0.03
N LEU A 54 -0.13 -10.50 0.06
CA LEU A 54 1.26 -10.86 0.35
C LEU A 54 1.48 -11.13 1.84
N ASP A 55 0.82 -10.38 2.73
CA ASP A 55 0.77 -10.66 4.17
C ASP A 55 0.18 -12.04 4.46
N ASP A 56 -0.94 -12.39 3.82
CA ASP A 56 -1.57 -13.71 3.93
C ASP A 56 -0.62 -14.85 3.48
N VAL A 57 0.14 -14.63 2.40
CA VAL A 57 1.12 -15.62 1.90
C VAL A 57 2.31 -15.78 2.86
N LEU A 58 2.69 -14.71 3.56
CA LEU A 58 3.80 -14.70 4.50
C LEU A 58 3.39 -15.16 5.92
N ASP A 59 2.09 -15.22 6.23
CA ASP A 59 1.57 -15.30 7.59
C ASP A 59 2.14 -14.17 8.48
N GLU A 60 2.28 -12.98 7.89
CA GLU A 60 2.82 -11.77 8.53
C GLU A 60 1.78 -10.65 8.49
N THR A 61 2.03 -9.56 9.21
CA THR A 61 1.17 -8.37 9.17
C THR A 61 2.00 -7.13 8.86
N SER A 62 1.64 -6.42 7.80
CA SER A 62 2.22 -5.10 7.53
C SER A 62 1.74 -4.08 8.56
N PRO A 63 2.59 -3.13 9.00
CA PRO A 63 2.10 -1.97 9.73
C PRO A 63 1.06 -1.23 8.88
N GLU A 64 -0.07 -0.88 9.48
CA GLU A 64 -1.00 0.07 8.85
C GLU A 64 -0.23 1.37 8.61
N PRO A 65 -0.22 1.92 7.38
CA PRO A 65 0.43 3.20 7.18
C PRO A 65 -0.38 4.24 7.95
N GLU A 66 0.32 5.10 8.71
CA GLU A 66 -0.30 6.14 9.56
C GLU A 66 -1.46 6.81 8.82
N LYS A 67 -2.65 6.77 9.43
CA LYS A 67 -3.74 7.64 9.01
C LYS A 67 -3.25 9.05 9.26
N ALA A 68 -3.12 9.86 8.22
CA ALA A 68 -2.83 11.27 8.36
C ALA A 68 -3.83 11.83 9.40
N GLN A 69 -3.31 12.20 10.58
CA GLN A 69 -4.12 12.83 11.61
C GLN A 69 -4.73 14.09 10.98
N PRO A 70 -6.06 14.29 11.02
CA PRO A 70 -6.59 15.60 10.70
C PRO A 70 -5.99 16.56 11.71
N SER A 71 -5.20 17.51 11.24
CA SER A 71 -4.83 18.68 12.03
C SER A 71 -6.14 19.41 12.34
N ASP A 72 -6.67 19.20 13.54
CA ASP A 72 -7.77 20.00 14.07
C ASP A 72 -7.35 21.47 14.00
N GLY A 73 -8.14 22.25 13.25
CA GLY A 73 -8.04 23.70 13.13
C GLY A 73 -8.81 24.44 14.21
#